data_AF-A0A9E5TAQ7-F1
#
_entry.id   AF-A0A9E5TAQ7-F1
#
_cell.length_a   1.000
_cell.length_b   1.000
_cell.length_c   1.000
_cell.angle_alpha   90.00
_cell.angle_beta   90.00
_cell.angle_gamma   90.00
#
_symmetry.space_group_name_H-M   'P 1'
#
loop_
_entity.id
_entity.type
_entity.pdbx_description
1 polymer ?
#
loop_
_entity_poly.entity_id
_entity_poly.type
_entity_poly.pdbx_seq_one_letter_code
_entity_poly.pdbx_strand_id
1 'polypeptide(L)'
;LSEWNSDRRYGTLRTEGGSLVLHQTGRRSLFVPLLLDLRRRRCKKPLTWRQLSVGQSRRNEPADRAVGYRVQLGDQQWLIYRSLTPPENRTVLGQNLICEMHVSRFLPNGDVEELLELE
;
A
#
# COMPACT_ATOMS: atom_id res chain seq x y z
N LEU A 1 17.61 10.23 8.58
CA LEU A 1 17.26 9.49 7.35
C LEU A 1 16.14 10.24 6.65
N SER A 2 16.43 10.84 5.50
CA SER A 2 15.54 11.65 4.65
C SER A 2 14.48 10.84 3.89
N GLU A 3 14.41 9.54 4.18
CA GLU A 3 13.63 8.54 3.43
C GLU A 3 12.12 8.65 3.65
N TRP A 4 11.68 9.33 4.71
CA TRP A 4 10.25 9.44 5.05
C TRP A 4 9.59 10.66 4.37
N ASN A 5 10.40 11.56 3.83
CA ASN A 5 9.95 12.82 3.22
C ASN A 5 10.16 12.89 1.70
N SER A 6 10.68 11.82 1.09
CA SER A 6 11.05 11.77 -0.33
C SER A 6 10.08 10.96 -1.19
N ASP A 7 9.05 10.33 -0.61
CA ASP A 7 8.03 9.64 -1.40
C ASP A 7 7.05 10.66 -2.02
N ARG A 8 6.54 10.32 -3.20
CA ARG A 8 5.77 11.22 -4.08
C ARG A 8 4.41 11.51 -3.41
N ARG A 9 4.31 12.64 -2.70
CA ARG A 9 3.07 13.03 -2.01
C ARG A 9 2.04 13.55 -3.01
N TYR A 10 1.13 12.68 -3.44
CA TYR A 10 -0.01 13.04 -4.28
C TYR A 10 -1.23 13.53 -3.48
N GLY A 11 -1.01 14.05 -2.26
CA GLY A 11 -2.09 14.49 -1.40
C GLY A 11 -1.70 14.90 0.01
N THR A 12 -2.72 15.19 0.81
CA THR A 12 -2.61 15.57 2.22
C THR A 12 -3.69 14.89 3.05
N LEU A 13 -3.37 14.48 4.27
CA LEU A 13 -4.32 14.05 5.29
C LEU A 13 -4.32 15.09 6.42
N ARG A 14 -5.47 15.69 6.71
CA ARG A 14 -5.60 16.80 7.68
C ARG A 14 -6.85 16.63 8.53
N THR A 15 -6.89 17.28 9.68
CA THR A 15 -8.10 17.42 10.49
C THR A 15 -8.74 18.77 10.24
N GLU A 16 -10.04 18.80 9.94
CA GLU A 16 -10.80 20.02 9.69
C GLU A 16 -12.22 19.87 10.25
N GLY A 17 -12.67 20.83 11.06
CA GLY A 17 -14.04 20.83 11.60
C GLY A 17 -14.43 19.57 12.38
N GLY A 18 -13.49 18.95 13.10
CA GLY A 18 -13.72 17.68 13.80
C GLY A 18 -13.72 16.43 12.89
N SER A 19 -13.40 16.59 11.61
CA SER A 19 -13.33 15.51 10.62
C SER A 19 -11.89 15.24 10.17
N LEU A 20 -11.64 14.03 9.69
CA LEU A 20 -10.40 13.67 9.00
C LEU A 20 -10.62 13.80 7.48
N VAL A 21 -9.84 14.65 6.83
CA VAL A 21 -9.96 14.96 5.39
C VAL A 21 -8.73 14.48 4.65
N LEU A 22 -8.93 13.59 3.69
CA LEU A 22 -7.92 13.14 2.74
C LEU A 22 -8.16 13.85 1.40
N HIS A 23 -7.20 14.66 0.97
CA HIS A 23 -7.22 15.30 -0.34
C HIS A 23 -6.15 14.68 -1.23
N GLN A 24 -6.53 14.24 -2.42
CA GLN A 24 -5.61 13.62 -3.37
C GLN A 24 -5.92 13.97 -4.82
N THR A 25 -4.87 13.92 -5.63
CA THR A 25 -4.97 14.22 -7.06
C THR A 25 -4.52 13.01 -7.87
N GLY A 26 -5.45 12.45 -8.64
CA GLY A 26 -5.18 11.43 -9.65
C GLY A 26 -5.16 12.03 -11.05
N ARG A 27 -4.51 11.37 -12.01
CA ARG A 27 -4.55 11.76 -13.44
C ARG A 27 -5.46 10.87 -14.30
N ARG A 28 -5.49 9.57 -14.02
CA ARG A 28 -6.32 8.59 -14.76
C ARG A 28 -7.07 7.71 -13.76
N SER A 29 -6.39 6.67 -13.27
CA SER A 29 -6.88 5.81 -12.18
C SER A 29 -6.14 6.15 -10.90
N LEU A 30 -6.81 6.00 -9.77
CA LEU A 30 -6.26 6.31 -8.46
C LEU A 30 -6.78 5.29 -7.45
N PHE A 31 -5.87 4.68 -6.68
CA PHE A 31 -6.21 3.88 -5.52
C PHE A 31 -5.44 4.39 -4.32
N VAL A 32 -6.17 4.69 -3.25
CA VAL A 32 -5.57 5.29 -2.05
C VAL A 32 -6.10 4.58 -0.83
N PRO A 33 -5.35 3.59 -0.34
CA PRO A 33 -5.70 2.96 0.91
C PRO A 33 -5.40 3.90 2.07
N LEU A 34 -6.34 3.96 3.02
CA LEU A 34 -6.15 4.56 4.33
C LEU A 34 -6.07 3.43 5.35
N LEU A 35 -5.01 3.42 6.16
CA LEU A 35 -4.91 2.52 7.31
C LEU A 35 -5.12 3.31 8.59
N LEU A 36 -6.13 2.92 9.36
CA LEU A 36 -6.44 3.49 10.67
C LEU A 36 -6.11 2.47 11.75
N ASP A 37 -5.05 2.73 12.54
CA ASP A 37 -4.78 1.94 13.73
C ASP A 37 -5.34 2.61 15.00
N LEU A 38 -6.40 2.01 15.54
CA LEU A 38 -7.08 2.49 16.73
C LEU A 38 -6.53 1.87 18.03
N ARG A 39 -5.48 1.04 17.97
CA ARG A 39 -4.87 0.45 19.18
C ARG A 39 -3.87 1.41 19.80
N ARG A 40 -4.25 2.02 20.93
CA ARG A 40 -3.44 2.99 21.70
C ARG A 40 -1.98 2.57 21.94
N ARG A 41 -1.72 1.28 22.19
CA ARG A 41 -0.35 0.77 22.45
C ARG A 41 0.59 0.88 21.24
N ARG A 42 0.05 0.97 20.03
CA ARG A 42 0.83 1.02 18.78
C ARG A 42 0.96 2.42 18.18
N CYS A 43 0.18 3.40 18.64
CA CYS A 43 0.23 4.77 18.13
C CYS A 43 1.61 5.46 18.27
N LYS A 44 2.50 4.94 19.12
CA LYS A 44 3.87 5.45 19.31
C LYS A 44 4.95 4.60 18.63
N LYS A 45 4.58 3.50 17.95
CA LYS A 45 5.53 2.63 17.26
C LYS A 45 5.98 3.29 15.95
N PRO A 46 7.20 3.01 15.48
CA PRO A 46 7.64 3.48 14.16
C PRO A 46 6.66 3.05 13.07
N LEU A 47 6.25 3.99 12.23
CA LEU A 47 5.38 3.78 11.09
C LEU A 47 6.15 4.07 9.81
N THR A 48 6.02 3.21 8.81
CA THR A 48 6.55 3.46 7.47
C THR A 48 5.51 3.06 6.45
N TRP A 49 5.28 3.94 5.47
CA TRP A 49 4.42 3.71 4.33
C TRP A 49 5.24 3.96 3.08
N ARG A 50 5.33 2.97 2.19
CA ARG A 50 6.10 3.10 0.95
C ARG A 50 5.30 2.56 -0.21
N GLN A 51 5.16 3.35 -1.26
CA GLN A 51 4.75 2.78 -2.54
C GLN A 51 5.88 1.92 -3.12
N LEU A 52 5.53 0.77 -3.65
CA LEU A 52 6.44 -0.19 -4.25
C LEU A 52 6.30 -0.21 -5.76
N SER A 53 7.36 -0.64 -6.45
CA SER A 53 7.27 -0.99 -7.86
C SER A 53 6.46 -2.27 -8.03
N VAL A 54 5.46 -2.23 -8.89
CA VAL A 54 4.77 -3.42 -9.39
C VAL A 54 5.41 -3.80 -10.71
N GLY A 55 5.84 -5.05 -10.85
CA GLY A 55 6.44 -5.59 -12.07
C GLY A 55 5.42 -6.34 -12.91
N GLN A 56 5.48 -6.17 -14.23
CA GLN A 56 4.76 -6.98 -15.22
C GLN A 56 5.68 -7.14 -16.43
N SER A 57 5.84 -8.36 -16.96
CA SER A 57 6.61 -8.61 -18.19
C SER A 57 8.00 -7.92 -18.22
N ARG A 58 8.73 -7.99 -17.10
CA ARG A 58 10.08 -7.38 -16.90
C ARG A 58 10.10 -5.85 -16.94
N ARG A 59 8.96 -5.18 -16.76
CA ARG A 59 8.83 -3.72 -16.69
C ARG A 59 8.11 -3.31 -15.42
N ASN A 60 8.40 -2.10 -14.94
CA ASN A 60 7.63 -1.51 -13.85
C ASN A 60 6.32 -0.96 -14.42
N GLU A 61 5.20 -1.37 -13.84
CA GLU A 61 3.89 -0.81 -14.16
C GLU A 61 3.75 0.60 -13.57
N PRO A 62 3.14 1.52 -14.33
CA PRO A 62 2.82 2.84 -13.81
C PRO A 62 1.68 2.76 -12.78
N ALA A 63 1.65 3.73 -11.87
CA ALA A 63 0.70 3.76 -10.74
C ALA A 63 -0.78 3.90 -11.16
N ASP A 64 -1.07 4.29 -12.40
CA ASP A 64 -2.42 4.31 -12.96
C ASP A 64 -2.88 2.94 -13.50
N ARG A 65 -2.00 1.92 -13.53
CA ARG A 65 -2.32 0.55 -13.94
C ARG A 65 -2.28 -0.46 -12.80
N ALA A 66 -1.33 -0.30 -11.88
CA ALA A 66 -1.22 -1.13 -10.68
C ALA A 66 -0.44 -0.39 -9.59
N VAL A 67 -0.80 -0.62 -8.33
CA VAL A 67 -0.07 -0.08 -7.18
C VAL A 67 0.12 -1.15 -6.12
N GLY A 68 1.27 -1.07 -5.45
CA GLY A 68 1.58 -1.84 -4.26
C GLY A 68 2.09 -0.92 -3.17
N TYR A 69 1.68 -1.17 -1.92
CA TYR A 69 2.12 -0.43 -0.76
C TYR A 69 2.64 -1.39 0.28
N ARG A 70 3.82 -1.09 0.85
CA ARG A 70 4.28 -1.70 2.09
C ARG A 70 3.92 -0.79 3.24
N VAL A 71 3.16 -1.31 4.18
CA VAL A 71 2.88 -0.65 5.45
C VAL A 71 3.62 -1.39 6.55
N GLN A 72 4.40 -0.67 7.36
CA GLN A 72 5.07 -1.23 8.52
C GLN A 72 4.68 -0.43 9.76
N LEU A 73 4.25 -1.12 10.80
CA LEU A 73 3.95 -0.54 12.11
C LEU A 73 4.66 -1.36 13.19
N GLY A 74 5.77 -0.83 13.70
CA GLY A 74 6.66 -1.58 14.57
C GLY A 74 7.26 -2.79 13.85
N ASP A 75 6.97 -3.98 14.37
CA ASP A 75 7.37 -5.29 13.85
C ASP A 75 6.36 -5.89 12.86
N GLN A 76 5.18 -5.28 12.71
CA GLN A 76 4.13 -5.76 11.83
C GLN A 76 4.31 -5.15 10.43
N GLN A 77 4.20 -5.97 9.38
CA GLN A 77 4.32 -5.53 7.99
C GLN A 77 3.18 -6.07 7.14
N TRP A 78 2.63 -5.23 6.28
CA TRP A 78 1.57 -5.57 5.34
C TRP A 78 1.94 -5.19 3.91
N LEU A 79 1.43 -5.97 2.97
CA LEU A 79 1.33 -5.62 1.57
C LEU A 79 -0.13 -5.27 1.26
N ILE A 80 -0.33 -4.16 0.57
CA ILE A 80 -1.61 -3.80 -0.06
C ILE A 80 -1.34 -3.66 -1.55
N TYR A 81 -1.93 -4.53 -2.35
CA TYR A 81 -1.84 -4.50 -3.80
C TYR A 81 -3.21 -4.22 -4.42
N ARG A 82 -3.22 -3.44 -5.50
CA ARG A 82 -4.40 -3.19 -6.33
C ARG A 82 -4.02 -3.14 -7.80
N SER A 83 -4.70 -3.95 -8.59
CA SER A 83 -4.81 -3.78 -10.04
C SER A 83 -5.84 -2.69 -10.37
N LEU A 84 -5.47 -1.76 -11.26
CA LEU A 84 -6.35 -0.70 -11.79
C LEU A 84 -6.70 -0.92 -13.26
N THR A 85 -6.33 -2.09 -13.76
CA THR A 85 -6.63 -2.64 -15.09
C THR A 85 -7.05 -4.11 -14.89
N PRO A 86 -7.53 -4.83 -15.91
CA PRO A 86 -7.81 -6.25 -15.76
C PRO A 86 -6.64 -7.00 -15.12
N PRO A 87 -6.88 -7.98 -14.21
CA PRO A 87 -5.81 -8.74 -13.59
C PRO A 87 -4.90 -9.39 -14.62
N GLU A 88 -3.60 -9.19 -14.43
CA GLU A 88 -2.54 -9.79 -15.21
C GLU A 88 -1.48 -10.32 -14.23
N ASN A 89 -0.63 -11.23 -14.69
CA ASN A 89 0.46 -11.75 -13.86
C ASN A 89 1.45 -10.65 -13.48
N ARG A 90 1.40 -10.23 -12.21
CA ARG A 90 2.17 -9.12 -11.66
C ARG A 90 2.94 -9.54 -10.42
N THR A 91 4.10 -8.92 -10.24
CA THR A 91 4.95 -9.18 -9.08
C THR A 91 5.10 -7.93 -8.23
N VAL A 92 4.96 -8.07 -6.91
CA VAL A 92 5.23 -7.01 -5.95
C VAL A 92 5.72 -7.61 -4.64
N LEU A 93 6.82 -7.08 -4.09
CA LEU A 93 7.39 -7.53 -2.80
C LEU A 93 7.55 -9.06 -2.71
N GLY A 94 8.04 -9.70 -3.77
CA GLY A 94 8.24 -11.16 -3.82
C GLY A 94 6.96 -11.99 -4.02
N GLN A 95 5.77 -11.38 -4.05
CA GLN A 95 4.51 -12.05 -4.37
C GLN A 95 4.28 -12.07 -5.89
N ASN A 96 3.69 -13.14 -6.41
CA ASN A 96 3.21 -13.26 -7.79
C ASN A 96 1.68 -13.34 -7.75
N LEU A 97 1.01 -12.33 -8.29
CA LEU A 97 -0.42 -12.09 -8.11
C LEU A 97 -1.13 -12.03 -9.47
N ILE A 98 -2.29 -12.69 -9.55
CA ILE A 98 -3.22 -12.63 -10.68
C ILE A 98 -4.62 -12.36 -10.10
N CYS A 99 -4.79 -11.19 -9.50
CA CYS A 99 -6.02 -10.80 -8.81
C CYS A 99 -6.24 -9.28 -8.92
N GLU A 100 -7.44 -8.81 -8.64
CA GLU A 100 -7.76 -7.38 -8.60
C GLU A 100 -7.18 -6.69 -7.36
N MET A 101 -7.26 -7.34 -6.20
CA MET A 101 -6.81 -6.78 -4.93
C MET A 101 -6.25 -7.88 -4.04
N HIS A 102 -5.12 -7.60 -3.38
CA HIS A 102 -4.52 -8.51 -2.41
C HIS A 102 -4.04 -7.72 -1.21
N VAL A 103 -4.42 -8.17 -0.01
CA VAL A 103 -3.95 -7.61 1.27
C VAL A 103 -3.42 -8.75 2.11
N SER A 104 -2.18 -8.66 2.53
CA SER A 104 -1.53 -9.69 3.34
C SER A 104 -0.61 -9.11 4.39
N ARG A 105 -0.28 -9.94 5.38
CA ARG A 105 0.65 -9.65 6.46
C ARG A 105 1.86 -10.58 6.34
N PHE A 106 3.06 -10.02 6.44
CA PHE A 106 4.28 -10.82 6.57
C PHE A 106 4.51 -11.16 8.05
N LEU A 107 4.69 -12.45 8.31
CA LEU A 107 4.96 -12.97 9.63
C LEU A 107 6.48 -13.02 9.90
N PRO A 108 6.92 -13.00 11.17
CA PRO A 108 8.34 -13.02 11.51
C PRO A 108 9.11 -14.24 11.00
N ASN A 109 8.43 -15.35 10.73
CA ASN A 109 9.01 -16.57 10.18
C ASN A 109 9.15 -16.54 8.64
N GLY A 110 8.72 -15.45 7.99
CA GLY A 110 8.75 -15.29 6.53
C GLY A 110 7.47 -15.73 5.82
N ASP A 111 6.51 -16.32 6.55
CA ASP A 111 5.22 -16.70 5.97
C ASP A 111 4.39 -15.45 5.63
N VAL A 112 3.49 -15.63 4.67
CA VAL A 112 2.53 -14.60 4.27
C VAL A 112 1.15 -15.07 4.67
N GLU A 113 0.51 -14.30 5.54
CA GLU A 113 -0.89 -14.49 5.91
C GLU A 113 -1.75 -13.60 5.04
N GLU A 114 -2.56 -14.20 4.18
CA GLU A 114 -3.55 -13.47 3.40
C GLU A 114 -4.70 -13.00 4.28
N LEU A 115 -5.08 -11.73 4.13
CA LEU A 115 -6.21 -11.11 4.83
C LEU A 115 -7.40 -10.87 3.89
N LEU A 116 -7.13 -10.62 2.61
CA LEU A 116 -8.13 -10.38 1.59
C LEU A 116 -7.53 -10.64 0.21
N GLU A 117 -8.26 -11.36 -0.62
CA GLU A 117 -8.03 -11.44 -2.06
C GLU A 117 -9.36 -11.22 -2.81
N LEU A 118 -9.32 -10.45 -3.89
CA LEU A 118 -10.44 -10.24 -4.81
C LEU A 118 -9.99 -10.59 -6.22
N GLU A 119 -10.78 -11.41 -6.90
CA GLU A 119 -10.54 -11.91 -8.27
C GLU A 119 -11.06 -10.96 -9.36
#